data_AF-A0A2V9LJ12-F1
#
_entry.id   AF-A0A2V9LJ12-F1
#
_cell.length_a   1.000
_cell.length_b   1.000
_cell.length_c   1.000
_cell.angle_alpha   90.00
_cell.angle_beta   90.00
_cell.angle_gamma   90.00
#
_symmetry.space_group_name_H-M   'P 1'
#
loop_
_entity.id
_entity.type
_entity.pdbx_description
1 polymer ?
#
loop_
_entity_poly.entity_id
_entity_poly.type
_entity_poly.pdbx_seq_one_letter_code
_entity_poly.pdbx_strand_id
1 'polypeptide(L)'
;MMNRVVAALLACSSLSNGAIAARPEVGPDPNNETQVLGKRVSGFRVQGLPLVDALIQLGMATGQPMGIEYVDLESLEKPTSFSLDHGTLGEGLRLILAGRKSYTWRVENAVLVVTNAFVRRGRANLLHRVLPAFSIPRCTLQEASHELEMDLTQQLHPGMGIIGDYNPGLKGLTVGPLEMKDVTVRQALDRLVEAAGQAAWVVQVLPRESDQAPSYGFWRVVEYNDGATVGRVGELILRVIYHVGSPPSYAKPGDKP
;
A
#
# COMPACT_ATOMS: atom_id res chain seq x y z
N MET A 1 43.46 61.70 -12.69
CA MET A 1 44.01 60.40 -13.16
C MET A 1 42.97 59.33 -12.84
N MET A 2 41.97 59.05 -13.67
CA MET A 2 42.00 58.29 -14.95
C MET A 2 42.70 56.93 -14.82
N ASN A 3 41.93 55.85 -14.63
CA ASN A 3 41.68 54.93 -15.75
C ASN A 3 40.42 54.07 -15.54
N ARG A 4 39.67 53.91 -16.63
CA ARG A 4 38.43 53.14 -16.82
C ARG A 4 38.78 51.69 -17.18
N VAL A 5 37.96 50.72 -16.77
CA VAL A 5 37.43 49.69 -17.69
C VAL A 5 36.01 49.30 -17.23
N VAL A 6 35.11 49.30 -18.20
CA VAL A 6 33.69 49.00 -18.17
C VAL A 6 33.48 47.50 -18.43
N ALA A 7 32.53 46.87 -17.75
CA ALA A 7 31.82 45.71 -18.29
C ALA A 7 30.38 45.71 -17.74
N ALA A 8 29.45 46.17 -18.58
CA ALA A 8 28.03 45.97 -18.39
C ALA A 8 27.63 44.63 -19.02
N LEU A 9 26.75 43.88 -18.34
CA LEU A 9 25.99 42.81 -18.98
C LEU A 9 24.54 42.90 -18.52
N LEU A 10 23.68 43.09 -19.52
CA LEU A 10 22.24 43.27 -19.46
C LEU A 10 21.52 41.93 -19.24
N ALA A 11 20.43 42.02 -18.48
CA ALA A 11 19.13 41.37 -18.62
C ALA A 11 19.03 39.84 -18.79
N CYS A 12 18.24 39.22 -17.91
CA CYS A 12 16.97 38.60 -18.31
C CYS A 12 16.15 38.24 -17.07
N SER A 13 15.15 39.07 -16.78
CA SER A 13 14.03 38.72 -15.92
C SER A 13 13.07 37.80 -16.69
N SER A 14 13.09 36.51 -16.37
CA SER A 14 12.00 35.62 -16.75
C SER A 14 11.25 35.20 -15.49
N LEU A 15 10.06 35.80 -15.32
CA LEU A 15 8.98 35.24 -14.53
C LEU A 15 8.63 33.86 -15.09
N SER A 16 9.16 32.79 -14.51
CA SER A 16 8.59 31.47 -14.74
C SER A 16 7.36 31.35 -13.85
N ASN A 17 6.19 31.59 -14.46
CA ASN A 17 4.92 31.06 -13.96
C ASN A 17 5.06 29.54 -13.82
N GLY A 18 5.44 29.09 -12.63
CA GLY A 18 5.39 27.68 -12.25
C GLY A 18 3.95 27.27 -12.02
N ALA A 19 3.19 27.11 -13.10
CA ALA A 19 2.02 26.25 -13.05
C ALA A 19 2.55 24.86 -12.68
N ILE A 20 2.26 24.43 -11.45
CA ILE A 20 2.47 23.05 -11.00
C ILE A 20 1.55 22.19 -11.87
N ALA A 21 2.07 21.73 -13.01
CA ALA A 21 1.42 20.71 -13.79
C ALA A 21 1.42 19.45 -12.94
N ALA A 22 0.24 19.05 -12.47
CA ALA A 22 0.04 17.71 -11.94
C ALA A 22 0.64 16.71 -12.94
N ARG A 23 1.62 15.93 -12.48
CA ARG A 23 2.21 14.86 -13.28
C ARG A 23 1.07 13.93 -13.70
N PRO A 24 0.97 13.52 -14.98
CA PRO A 24 -0.06 12.59 -15.39
C PRO A 24 0.15 11.29 -14.62
N GLU A 25 -0.90 10.79 -13.96
CA GLU A 25 -0.95 9.40 -13.52
C GLU A 25 -0.62 8.54 -14.75
N VAL A 26 0.52 7.85 -14.72
CA VAL A 26 0.89 6.91 -15.78
C VAL A 26 -0.19 5.83 -15.75
N GLY A 27 -1.08 5.84 -16.75
CA GLY A 27 -2.11 4.82 -16.89
C GLY A 27 -1.50 3.42 -17.01
N PRO A 28 -2.29 2.36 -16.80
CA PRO A 28 -1.79 0.99 -16.85
C PRO A 28 -1.11 0.71 -18.19
N ASP A 29 0.13 0.21 -18.16
CA ASP A 29 0.79 -0.33 -19.35
C ASP A 29 0.03 -1.60 -19.78
N PRO A 30 -0.68 -1.61 -20.92
CA PRO A 30 -1.52 -2.73 -21.33
C PRO A 30 -0.74 -4.04 -21.49
N ASN A 31 0.56 -3.96 -21.78
CA ASN A 31 1.43 -5.12 -21.88
C ASN A 31 1.68 -5.75 -20.50
N ASN A 32 1.82 -4.92 -19.46
CA ASN A 32 2.00 -5.37 -18.09
C ASN A 32 0.71 -6.00 -17.53
N GLU A 33 -0.45 -5.39 -17.80
CA GLU A 33 -1.73 -5.94 -17.34
C GLU A 33 -2.00 -7.33 -17.95
N THR A 34 -1.80 -7.48 -19.27
CA THR A 34 -1.96 -8.77 -19.95
C THR A 34 -1.01 -9.83 -19.39
N GLN A 35 0.23 -9.45 -19.10
CA GLN A 35 1.23 -10.35 -18.52
C GLN A 35 0.85 -10.79 -17.10
N VAL A 36 0.45 -9.85 -16.24
CA VAL A 36 0.04 -10.13 -14.86
C VAL A 36 -1.19 -11.02 -14.85
N LEU A 37 -2.25 -10.64 -15.54
CA LEU A 37 -3.51 -11.39 -15.56
C LEU A 37 -3.39 -12.75 -16.27
N GLY A 38 -2.40 -12.90 -17.14
CA GLY A 38 -2.08 -14.14 -17.86
C GLY A 38 -1.28 -15.17 -17.05
N LYS A 39 -0.77 -14.81 -15.86
CA LYS A 39 -0.02 -15.74 -14.99
C LYS A 39 -0.84 -17.01 -14.72
N ARG A 40 -0.21 -18.16 -14.91
CA ARG A 40 -0.88 -19.47 -14.80
C ARG A 40 -1.10 -19.87 -13.35
N VAL A 41 -2.25 -20.48 -13.10
CA VAL A 41 -2.62 -21.10 -11.84
C VAL A 41 -2.86 -22.58 -12.13
N SER A 42 -1.98 -23.46 -11.62
CA SER A 42 -2.09 -24.91 -11.85
C SER A 42 -3.34 -25.49 -11.18
N GLY A 43 -3.60 -25.09 -9.94
CA GLY A 43 -4.81 -25.41 -9.22
C GLY A 43 -4.92 -24.51 -7.99
N PHE A 44 -6.11 -23.95 -7.77
CA PHE A 44 -6.36 -23.04 -6.67
C PHE A 44 -7.75 -23.25 -6.12
N ARG A 45 -7.84 -23.44 -4.80
CA ARG A 45 -9.09 -23.70 -4.12
C ARG A 45 -9.15 -22.88 -2.86
N VAL A 46 -10.24 -22.15 -2.72
CA VAL A 46 -10.58 -21.40 -1.51
C VAL A 46 -11.88 -21.98 -0.97
N GLN A 47 -11.92 -22.25 0.33
CA GLN A 47 -13.11 -22.75 1.01
C GLN A 47 -13.32 -21.95 2.29
N GLY A 48 -14.46 -21.25 2.37
CA GLY A 48 -14.89 -20.61 3.60
C GLY A 48 -14.05 -19.40 4.03
N LEU A 49 -13.30 -18.76 3.12
CA LEU A 49 -12.42 -17.64 3.48
C LEU A 49 -13.04 -16.27 3.17
N PRO A 50 -12.76 -15.23 3.97
CA PRO A 50 -13.05 -13.86 3.61
C PRO A 50 -12.45 -13.47 2.25
N LEU A 51 -12.99 -12.43 1.63
CA LEU A 51 -12.54 -11.94 0.32
C LEU A 51 -11.03 -11.64 0.32
N VAL A 52 -10.57 -10.92 1.34
CA VAL A 52 -9.16 -10.50 1.47
C VAL A 52 -8.22 -11.72 1.52
N ASP A 53 -8.59 -12.75 2.26
CA ASP A 53 -7.80 -13.97 2.37
C ASP A 53 -7.78 -14.75 1.05
N ALA A 54 -8.92 -14.82 0.36
CA ALA A 54 -9.01 -15.42 -0.96
C ALA A 54 -8.10 -14.71 -1.99
N LEU A 55 -8.07 -13.37 -1.97
CA LEU A 55 -7.20 -12.58 -2.84
C LEU A 55 -5.72 -12.83 -2.52
N ILE A 56 -5.33 -12.78 -1.25
CA ILE A 56 -3.95 -13.02 -0.82
C ILE A 56 -3.48 -14.42 -1.22
N GLN A 57 -4.31 -15.44 -1.04
CA GLN A 57 -3.94 -16.80 -1.45
C GLN A 57 -3.82 -16.94 -2.97
N LEU A 58 -4.60 -16.17 -3.75
CA LEU A 58 -4.46 -16.13 -5.22
C LEU A 58 -3.13 -15.47 -5.63
N GLY A 59 -2.77 -14.35 -4.98
CA GLY A 59 -1.48 -13.69 -5.17
C GLY A 59 -0.32 -14.63 -4.82
N MET A 60 -0.41 -15.33 -3.69
CA MET A 60 0.55 -16.35 -3.27
C MET A 60 0.70 -17.48 -4.29
N ALA A 61 -0.42 -18.04 -4.78
CA ALA A 61 -0.41 -19.14 -5.75
C ALA A 61 0.25 -18.76 -7.09
N THR A 62 0.34 -17.46 -7.40
CA THR A 62 0.90 -16.95 -8.66
C THR A 62 2.22 -16.19 -8.49
N GLY A 63 2.69 -15.99 -7.24
CA GLY A 63 3.79 -15.10 -6.94
C GLY A 63 3.54 -13.67 -7.46
N GLN A 64 2.29 -13.22 -7.42
CA GLN A 64 1.91 -11.89 -7.90
C GLN A 64 1.78 -10.93 -6.71
N PRO A 65 2.59 -9.87 -6.62
CA PRO A 65 2.40 -8.83 -5.63
C PRO A 65 1.02 -8.19 -5.73
N MET A 66 0.40 -7.91 -4.58
CA MET A 66 -0.96 -7.36 -4.52
C MET A 66 -1.07 -6.13 -3.60
N GLY A 67 -1.92 -5.20 -4.01
CA GLY A 67 -2.44 -4.14 -3.16
C GLY A 67 -3.93 -4.32 -2.96
N ILE A 68 -4.40 -4.43 -1.72
CA ILE A 68 -5.83 -4.58 -1.43
C ILE A 68 -6.29 -3.33 -0.68
N GLU A 69 -6.96 -2.47 -1.42
CA GLU A 69 -7.48 -1.19 -0.96
C GLU A 69 -8.93 -1.36 -0.46
N TYR A 70 -9.19 -0.86 0.75
CA TYR A 70 -10.52 -0.65 1.34
C TYR A 70 -11.50 -1.81 1.16
N VAL A 71 -11.43 -2.79 2.06
CA VAL A 71 -12.38 -3.89 2.08
C VAL A 71 -13.62 -3.50 2.89
N ASP A 72 -14.82 -3.74 2.38
CA ASP A 72 -16.05 -3.52 3.15
C ASP A 72 -16.29 -4.63 4.18
N LEU A 73 -17.13 -4.34 5.17
CA LEU A 73 -17.38 -5.27 6.28
C LEU A 73 -17.98 -6.60 5.79
N GLU A 74 -18.89 -6.54 4.82
CA GLU A 74 -19.48 -7.72 4.19
C GLU A 74 -18.41 -8.63 3.59
N SER A 75 -17.38 -8.07 2.97
CA SER A 75 -16.29 -8.82 2.34
C SER A 75 -15.27 -9.37 3.33
N LEU A 76 -15.20 -8.80 4.54
CA LEU A 76 -14.42 -9.35 5.65
C LEU A 76 -15.14 -10.49 6.38
N GLU A 77 -16.47 -10.45 6.42
CA GLU A 77 -17.28 -11.42 7.20
C GLU A 77 -17.82 -12.56 6.35
N LYS A 78 -18.26 -12.29 5.10
CA LYS A 78 -18.90 -13.30 4.28
C LYS A 78 -17.87 -14.24 3.67
N PRO A 79 -17.95 -15.55 3.98
CA PRO A 79 -17.04 -16.53 3.39
C PRO A 79 -17.27 -16.66 1.90
N THR A 80 -16.18 -16.86 1.18
CA THR A 80 -16.14 -17.11 -0.26
C THR A 80 -15.56 -18.49 -0.47
N SER A 81 -16.12 -19.24 -1.42
CA SER A 81 -15.66 -20.58 -1.80
C SER A 81 -15.70 -20.71 -3.32
N PHE A 82 -14.58 -21.13 -3.90
CA PHE A 82 -14.49 -21.44 -5.33
C PHE A 82 -13.27 -22.32 -5.58
N SER A 83 -13.23 -22.90 -6.78
CA SER A 83 -12.11 -23.67 -7.26
C SER A 83 -11.82 -23.29 -8.70
N LEU A 84 -10.55 -23.06 -8.98
CA LEU A 84 -10.01 -22.87 -10.31
C LEU A 84 -9.04 -24.03 -10.57
N ASP A 85 -9.33 -24.80 -11.61
CA ASP A 85 -8.46 -25.86 -12.09
C ASP A 85 -7.85 -25.41 -13.41
N HIS A 86 -6.51 -25.38 -13.50
CA HIS A 86 -5.77 -24.97 -14.70
C HIS A 86 -6.28 -23.68 -15.37
N GLY A 87 -6.08 -22.54 -14.73
CA GLY A 87 -6.55 -21.23 -15.22
C GLY A 87 -5.49 -20.14 -15.22
N THR A 88 -5.94 -18.89 -15.29
CA THR A 88 -5.10 -17.70 -15.13
C THR A 88 -5.44 -16.90 -13.89
N LEU A 89 -4.52 -16.03 -13.47
CA LEU A 89 -4.74 -15.06 -12.39
C LEU A 89 -6.01 -14.23 -12.65
N GLY A 90 -6.20 -13.74 -13.87
CA GLY A 90 -7.37 -12.95 -14.23
C GLY A 90 -8.68 -13.74 -14.14
N GLU A 91 -8.67 -15.04 -14.44
CA GLU A 91 -9.83 -15.92 -14.24
C GLU A 91 -10.12 -16.13 -12.76
N GLY A 92 -9.10 -16.41 -11.95
CA GLY A 92 -9.24 -16.53 -10.50
C GLY A 92 -9.78 -15.26 -9.86
N LEU A 93 -9.27 -14.09 -10.28
CA LEU A 93 -9.72 -12.79 -9.80
C LEU A 93 -11.19 -12.54 -10.14
N ARG A 94 -11.61 -12.85 -11.37
CA ARG A 94 -13.02 -12.75 -11.80
C ARG A 94 -13.94 -13.66 -10.99
N LEU A 95 -13.49 -14.88 -10.65
CA LEU A 95 -14.25 -15.80 -9.81
C LEU A 95 -14.39 -15.30 -8.37
N ILE A 96 -13.29 -14.80 -7.77
CA ILE A 96 -13.29 -14.23 -6.42
C ILE A 96 -14.25 -13.04 -6.30
N LEU A 97 -14.23 -12.16 -7.30
CA LEU A 97 -15.02 -10.93 -7.32
C LEU A 97 -16.42 -11.12 -7.92
N ALA A 98 -16.79 -12.35 -8.29
CA ALA A 98 -18.10 -12.64 -8.84
C ALA A 98 -19.22 -12.21 -7.87
N GLY A 99 -20.12 -11.36 -8.34
CA GLY A 99 -21.22 -10.82 -7.53
C GLY A 99 -20.85 -9.60 -6.67
N ARG A 100 -19.57 -9.21 -6.58
CA ARG A 100 -19.10 -8.05 -5.82
C ARG A 100 -18.91 -6.83 -6.70
N LYS A 101 -20.02 -6.26 -7.19
CA LYS A 101 -20.02 -5.13 -8.17
C LYS A 101 -19.32 -3.86 -7.68
N SER A 102 -19.13 -3.72 -6.37
CA SER A 102 -18.39 -2.61 -5.77
C SER A 102 -16.88 -2.73 -5.96
N TYR A 103 -16.35 -3.89 -6.33
CA TYR A 103 -14.91 -4.09 -6.46
C TYR A 103 -14.45 -3.92 -7.90
N THR A 104 -13.32 -3.25 -8.04
CA THR A 104 -12.58 -3.10 -9.29
C THR A 104 -11.13 -3.48 -9.07
N TRP A 105 -10.42 -3.79 -10.15
CA TRP A 105 -8.99 -4.03 -10.09
C TRP A 105 -8.27 -3.30 -11.22
N ARG A 106 -6.97 -3.15 -11.04
CA ARG A 106 -6.04 -2.56 -12.02
C ARG A 106 -4.66 -3.13 -11.76
N VAL A 107 -3.80 -3.09 -12.78
CA VAL A 107 -2.37 -3.42 -12.62
C VAL A 107 -1.57 -2.13 -12.65
N GLU A 108 -0.85 -1.83 -11.59
CA GLU A 108 0.01 -0.65 -11.49
C GLU A 108 1.38 -1.05 -10.96
N ASN A 109 2.46 -0.62 -11.62
CA ASN A 109 3.85 -0.94 -11.21
C ASN A 109 4.06 -2.46 -10.99
N ALA A 110 3.48 -3.29 -11.86
CA ALA A 110 3.48 -4.75 -11.74
C ALA A 110 2.83 -5.32 -10.45
N VAL A 111 2.08 -4.50 -9.70
CA VAL A 111 1.24 -4.89 -8.57
C VAL A 111 -0.21 -4.99 -9.04
N LEU A 112 -0.88 -6.08 -8.68
CA LEU A 112 -2.33 -6.23 -8.90
C LEU A 112 -3.06 -5.53 -7.75
N VAL A 113 -3.68 -4.39 -8.04
CA VAL A 113 -4.42 -3.60 -7.07
C VAL A 113 -5.92 -3.92 -7.17
N VAL A 114 -6.53 -4.31 -6.06
CA VAL A 114 -7.97 -4.54 -5.92
C VAL A 114 -8.53 -3.51 -4.95
N THR A 115 -9.58 -2.80 -5.35
CA THR A 115 -10.14 -1.69 -4.57
C THR A 115 -11.66 -1.70 -4.60
N ASN A 116 -12.28 -1.24 -3.52
CA ASN A 116 -13.73 -1.00 -3.47
C ASN A 116 -14.06 0.41 -3.99
N ALA A 117 -14.92 0.50 -4.99
CA ALA A 117 -15.33 1.73 -5.66
C ALA A 117 -16.10 2.72 -4.77
N PHE A 118 -16.57 2.30 -3.58
CA PHE A 118 -17.25 3.18 -2.62
C PHE A 118 -16.30 4.02 -1.75
N VAL A 119 -15.00 4.01 -2.05
CA VAL A 119 -14.07 4.97 -1.46
C VAL A 119 -14.51 6.39 -1.84
N ARG A 120 -14.89 7.18 -0.83
CA ARG A 120 -15.39 8.54 -1.06
C ARG A 120 -14.31 9.38 -1.72
N ARG A 121 -14.57 9.82 -2.96
CA ARG A 121 -13.76 10.82 -3.65
C ARG A 121 -13.82 12.15 -2.88
N GLY A 122 -12.67 12.76 -2.58
CA GLY A 122 -12.58 14.14 -2.07
C GLY A 122 -12.25 14.33 -0.59
N ARG A 123 -12.02 13.26 0.21
CA ARG A 123 -11.33 13.39 1.51
C ARG A 123 -9.84 13.07 1.35
N ALA A 124 -9.01 13.52 2.30
CA ALA A 124 -7.57 13.30 2.34
C ALA A 124 -7.24 11.83 2.59
N ASN A 125 -7.53 10.98 1.61
CA ASN A 125 -7.18 9.58 1.60
C ASN A 125 -5.68 9.44 1.91
N LEU A 126 -5.35 8.72 2.98
CA LEU A 126 -3.96 8.57 3.42
C LEU A 126 -3.07 7.82 2.42
N LEU A 127 -3.63 6.93 1.58
CA LEU A 127 -2.90 6.31 0.48
C LEU A 127 -2.43 7.32 -0.58
N HIS A 128 -3.14 8.44 -0.73
CA HIS A 128 -2.82 9.49 -1.71
C HIS A 128 -1.92 10.57 -1.14
N ARG A 129 -1.57 10.50 0.15
CA ARG A 129 -0.66 11.47 0.77
C ARG A 129 0.72 11.34 0.15
N VAL A 130 1.28 12.47 -0.27
CA VAL A 130 2.60 12.55 -0.89
C VAL A 130 3.67 12.60 0.19
N LEU A 131 4.66 11.72 0.06
CA LEU A 131 5.90 11.69 0.82
C LEU A 131 6.94 12.49 0.03
N PRO A 132 7.45 13.62 0.57
CA PRO A 132 8.49 14.40 -0.11
C PRO A 132 9.76 13.58 -0.36
N ALA A 133 10.12 12.74 0.59
CA ALA A 133 11.17 11.75 0.47
C ALA A 133 10.82 10.54 1.33
N PHE A 134 11.20 9.35 0.88
CA PHE A 134 11.19 8.11 1.65
C PHE A 134 12.44 7.32 1.27
N SER A 135 13.23 6.93 2.26
CA SER A 135 14.50 6.24 2.03
C SER A 135 14.71 5.16 3.08
N ILE A 136 15.07 3.97 2.63
CA ILE A 136 15.37 2.83 3.51
C ILE A 136 16.69 2.18 3.08
N PRO A 137 17.50 1.70 4.03
CA PRO A 137 18.62 0.82 3.73
C PRO A 137 18.11 -0.57 3.27
N ARG A 138 19.02 -1.51 3.05
CA ARG A 138 18.64 -2.92 2.94
C ARG A 138 18.10 -3.38 4.30
N CYS A 139 16.82 -3.72 4.38
CA CYS A 139 16.13 -4.15 5.60
C CYS A 139 15.09 -5.24 5.29
N THR A 140 14.39 -5.77 6.31
CA THR A 140 13.26 -6.69 6.07
C THR A 140 12.07 -5.94 5.49
N LEU A 141 11.15 -6.65 4.82
CA LEU A 141 9.95 -6.02 4.28
C LEU A 141 9.07 -5.39 5.37
N GLN A 142 8.93 -6.04 6.53
CA GLN A 142 8.16 -5.48 7.65
C GLN A 142 8.83 -4.24 8.26
N GLU A 143 10.16 -4.23 8.37
CA GLU A 143 10.91 -3.05 8.82
C GLU A 143 10.71 -1.87 7.84
N ALA A 144 10.81 -2.12 6.53
CA ALA A 144 10.51 -1.11 5.52
C ALA A 144 9.07 -0.57 5.59
N SER A 145 8.10 -1.45 5.84
CA SER A 145 6.69 -1.07 6.05
C SER A 145 6.52 -0.21 7.30
N HIS A 146 7.22 -0.55 8.38
CA HIS A 146 7.18 0.19 9.63
C HIS A 146 7.78 1.59 9.47
N GLU A 147 8.94 1.72 8.80
CA GLU A 147 9.54 3.03 8.48
C GLU A 147 8.60 3.91 7.65
N LEU A 148 7.85 3.31 6.72
CA LEU A 148 6.84 4.04 5.93
C LEU A 148 5.68 4.54 6.80
N GLU A 149 5.27 3.76 7.78
CA GLU A 149 4.22 4.13 8.73
C GLU A 149 4.69 5.25 9.68
N MET A 150 5.94 5.18 10.12
CA MET A 150 6.63 6.21 10.88
C MET A 150 6.64 7.55 10.14
N ASP A 151 7.06 7.55 8.87
CA ASP A 151 7.11 8.75 8.03
C ASP A 151 5.72 9.37 7.82
N LEU A 152 4.70 8.54 7.56
CA LEU A 152 3.32 9.03 7.45
C LEU A 152 2.84 9.63 8.77
N THR A 153 3.10 8.96 9.89
CA THR A 153 2.66 9.41 11.21
C THR A 153 3.32 10.74 11.59
N GLN A 154 4.61 10.91 11.31
CA GLN A 154 5.33 12.17 11.56
C GLN A 154 4.76 13.34 10.74
N GLN A 155 4.29 13.08 9.52
CA GLN A 155 3.60 14.11 8.73
C GLN A 155 2.20 14.45 9.25
N LEU A 156 1.50 13.47 9.83
CA LEU A 156 0.16 13.66 10.41
C LEU A 156 0.23 14.34 11.78
N HIS A 157 1.25 14.02 12.57
CA HIS A 157 1.44 14.46 13.95
C HIS A 157 2.89 14.93 14.19
N PRO A 158 3.29 16.09 13.65
CA PRO A 158 4.65 16.58 13.82
C PRO A 158 5.03 16.73 15.30
N GLY A 159 6.18 16.16 15.69
CA GLY A 159 6.73 16.26 17.04
C GLY A 159 6.20 15.22 18.04
N MET A 160 5.39 14.26 17.59
CA MET A 160 4.97 13.11 18.39
C MET A 160 6.01 12.00 18.31
N GLY A 161 6.49 11.52 19.46
CA GLY A 161 7.33 10.33 19.52
C GLY A 161 6.50 9.07 19.30
N ILE A 162 7.07 8.07 18.63
CA ILE A 162 6.44 6.77 18.43
C ILE A 162 7.20 5.76 19.29
N ILE A 163 6.46 5.05 20.14
CA ILE A 163 6.98 4.04 21.06
C ILE A 163 6.17 2.77 20.85
N GLY A 164 6.86 1.65 20.67
CA GLY A 164 6.25 0.34 20.51
C GLY A 164 7.21 -0.65 19.87
N ASP A 165 6.78 -1.90 19.85
CA ASP A 165 7.46 -2.95 19.10
C ASP A 165 6.77 -3.14 17.75
N TYR A 166 7.51 -3.62 16.76
CA TYR A 166 6.97 -4.02 15.45
C TYR A 166 7.33 -5.49 15.15
N ASN A 167 6.60 -6.11 14.23
CA ASN A 167 6.95 -7.46 13.76
C ASN A 167 8.16 -7.36 12.83
N PRO A 168 9.32 -7.97 13.14
CA PRO A 168 10.50 -7.88 12.28
C PRO A 168 10.36 -8.62 10.93
N GLY A 169 9.33 -9.45 10.77
CA GLY A 169 9.07 -10.20 9.54
C GLY A 169 10.06 -11.33 9.28
N LEU A 170 9.97 -11.92 8.09
CA LEU A 170 10.87 -12.98 7.64
C LEU A 170 12.26 -12.42 7.30
N LYS A 171 13.29 -12.85 8.04
CA LYS A 171 14.69 -12.42 7.84
C LYS A 171 15.21 -12.59 6.40
N GLY A 172 14.67 -13.56 5.65
CA GLY A 172 15.06 -13.83 4.26
C GLY A 172 14.38 -12.92 3.23
N LEU A 173 13.28 -12.25 3.59
CA LEU A 173 12.53 -11.39 2.68
C LEU A 173 12.94 -9.93 2.90
N THR A 174 14.00 -9.52 2.20
CA THR A 174 14.60 -8.20 2.34
C THR A 174 14.36 -7.32 1.12
N VAL A 175 14.19 -6.02 1.36
CA VAL A 175 13.96 -4.98 0.35
C VAL A 175 14.95 -3.83 0.53
N GLY A 176 14.92 -2.84 -0.37
CA GLY A 176 15.88 -1.74 -0.37
C GLY A 176 17.21 -2.12 -1.02
N PRO A 177 18.30 -1.33 -0.86
CA PRO A 177 18.18 0.09 -0.56
C PRO A 177 17.25 0.75 -1.58
N LEU A 178 16.42 1.67 -1.11
CA LEU A 178 15.41 2.32 -1.93
C LEU A 178 15.35 3.79 -1.55
N GLU A 179 15.40 4.65 -2.55
CA GLU A 179 15.16 6.08 -2.41
C GLU A 179 14.01 6.48 -3.32
N MET A 180 13.01 7.14 -2.74
CA MET A 180 11.84 7.64 -3.45
C MET A 180 11.60 9.11 -3.07
N LYS A 181 11.15 9.91 -4.04
CA LYS A 181 10.86 11.33 -3.86
C LYS A 181 9.53 11.65 -4.52
N ASP A 182 8.74 12.49 -3.84
CA ASP A 182 7.43 12.94 -4.31
C ASP A 182 6.50 11.78 -4.72
N VAL A 183 6.51 10.70 -3.93
CA VAL A 183 5.66 9.51 -4.15
C VAL A 183 4.51 9.48 -3.16
N THR A 184 3.38 8.92 -3.56
CA THR A 184 2.28 8.66 -2.62
C THR A 184 2.58 7.47 -1.72
N VAL A 185 1.93 7.41 -0.54
CA VAL A 185 1.99 6.23 0.35
C VAL A 185 1.66 4.94 -0.41
N ARG A 186 0.64 4.96 -1.27
CA ARG A 186 0.28 3.83 -2.16
C ARG A 186 1.44 3.39 -3.04
N GLN A 187 2.07 4.33 -3.74
CA GLN A 187 3.21 4.02 -4.61
C GLN A 187 4.40 3.47 -3.84
N ALA A 188 4.63 3.96 -2.62
CA ALA A 188 5.67 3.41 -1.75
C ALA A 188 5.35 1.96 -1.36
N LEU A 189 4.12 1.67 -0.93
CA LEU A 189 3.66 0.31 -0.61
C LEU A 189 3.77 -0.64 -1.81
N ASP A 190 3.31 -0.21 -2.98
CA ASP A 190 3.43 -0.96 -4.23
C ASP A 190 4.89 -1.31 -4.51
N ARG A 191 5.80 -0.33 -4.38
CA ARG A 191 7.23 -0.53 -4.61
C ARG A 191 7.86 -1.51 -3.61
N LEU A 192 7.43 -1.49 -2.35
CA LEU A 192 7.92 -2.42 -1.33
C LEU A 192 7.52 -3.87 -1.65
N VAL A 193 6.24 -4.11 -1.95
CA VAL A 193 5.76 -5.48 -2.25
C VAL A 193 6.22 -5.98 -3.61
N GLU A 194 6.38 -5.09 -4.60
CA GLU A 194 6.99 -5.40 -5.89
C GLU A 194 8.45 -5.84 -5.70
N ALA A 195 9.24 -5.08 -4.91
CA ALA A 195 10.63 -5.41 -4.62
C ALA A 195 10.78 -6.74 -3.86
N ALA A 196 9.83 -7.06 -2.98
CA ALA A 196 9.79 -8.34 -2.28
C ALA A 196 9.37 -9.51 -3.18
N GLY A 197 8.51 -9.26 -4.18
CA GLY A 197 8.02 -10.25 -5.14
C GLY A 197 7.05 -11.32 -4.59
N GLN A 198 7.01 -11.50 -3.27
CA GLN A 198 6.18 -12.51 -2.59
C GLN A 198 5.41 -11.92 -1.40
N ALA A 199 4.73 -10.80 -1.64
CA ALA A 199 3.99 -10.10 -0.60
C ALA A 199 2.77 -9.36 -1.13
N ALA A 200 1.85 -9.04 -0.22
CA ALA A 200 0.76 -8.11 -0.44
C ALA A 200 0.75 -7.03 0.63
N TRP A 201 0.13 -5.88 0.33
CA TRP A 201 -0.28 -4.93 1.34
C TRP A 201 -1.81 -4.80 1.35
N VAL A 202 -2.39 -4.54 2.52
CA VAL A 202 -3.83 -4.44 2.71
C VAL A 202 -4.16 -3.27 3.61
N VAL A 203 -5.14 -2.44 3.23
CA VAL A 203 -5.69 -1.40 4.11
C VAL A 203 -6.51 -2.03 5.23
N GLN A 204 -6.27 -1.61 6.48
CA GLN A 204 -6.94 -2.16 7.66
C GLN A 204 -8.19 -1.38 8.08
N VAL A 205 -8.47 -0.23 7.47
CA VAL A 205 -9.65 0.61 7.77
C VAL A 205 -10.76 0.45 6.73
N LEU A 206 -11.99 0.76 7.14
CA LEU A 206 -13.13 0.73 6.23
C LEU A 206 -13.08 1.94 5.25
N PRO A 207 -13.70 1.85 4.06
CA PRO A 207 -13.63 2.93 3.05
C PRO A 207 -14.01 4.34 3.59
N ARG A 208 -14.92 4.40 4.56
CA ARG A 208 -15.39 5.63 5.21
C ARG A 208 -14.38 6.27 6.17
N GLU A 209 -13.37 5.51 6.60
CA GLU A 209 -12.30 5.88 7.55
C GLU A 209 -10.96 6.09 6.80
N SER A 210 -11.00 6.28 5.48
CA SER A 210 -9.82 6.41 4.61
C SER A 210 -8.91 7.60 4.91
N ASP A 211 -9.40 8.57 5.69
CA ASP A 211 -8.68 9.76 6.17
C ASP A 211 -8.19 9.64 7.61
N GLN A 212 -8.45 8.52 8.28
CA GLN A 212 -8.10 8.30 9.68
C GLN A 212 -6.90 7.34 9.76
N ALA A 213 -5.84 7.76 10.43
CA ALA A 213 -4.74 6.88 10.80
C ALA A 213 -5.11 6.18 12.11
N PRO A 214 -5.48 4.90 12.10
CA PRO A 214 -5.76 4.19 13.33
C PRO A 214 -4.45 3.99 14.09
N SER A 215 -4.54 3.87 15.42
CA SER A 215 -3.37 3.72 16.27
C SER A 215 -2.63 2.39 16.10
N TYR A 216 -3.20 1.43 15.37
CA TYR A 216 -2.63 0.09 15.11
C TYR A 216 -2.18 -0.10 13.65
N GLY A 217 -2.06 1.00 12.92
CA GLY A 217 -1.55 1.05 11.56
C GLY A 217 -2.60 1.02 10.47
N PHE A 218 -2.42 1.90 9.49
CA PHE A 218 -3.37 2.12 8.40
C PHE A 218 -3.39 0.96 7.39
N TRP A 219 -2.27 0.27 7.24
CA TRP A 219 -2.12 -0.91 6.39
C TRP A 219 -1.41 -2.04 7.14
N ARG A 220 -1.42 -3.22 6.52
CA ARG A 220 -0.62 -4.38 6.89
C ARG A 220 0.07 -4.93 5.66
N VAL A 221 1.35 -5.25 5.80
CA VAL A 221 2.07 -6.06 4.81
C VAL A 221 1.98 -7.54 5.20
N VAL A 222 1.68 -8.38 4.21
CA VAL A 222 1.49 -9.82 4.32
C VAL A 222 2.53 -10.49 3.45
N GLU A 223 3.45 -11.22 4.08
CA GLU A 223 4.47 -12.01 3.41
C GLU A 223 3.88 -13.38 3.07
N TYR A 224 3.96 -13.81 1.82
CA TYR A 224 3.24 -15.03 1.39
C TYR A 224 3.74 -16.32 2.03
N ASN A 225 4.99 -16.33 2.51
CA ASN A 225 5.56 -17.48 3.23
C ASN A 225 5.34 -17.38 4.75
N ASP A 226 4.61 -16.37 5.24
CA ASP A 226 4.25 -16.28 6.65
C ASP A 226 2.95 -17.07 6.94
N GLY A 227 3.13 -18.33 7.32
CA GLY A 227 2.02 -19.22 7.68
C GLY A 227 1.20 -18.76 8.89
N ALA A 228 1.67 -17.78 9.68
CA ALA A 228 0.89 -17.24 10.80
C ALA A 228 -0.20 -16.25 10.34
N THR A 229 0.02 -15.56 9.21
CA THR A 229 -0.82 -14.48 8.71
C THR A 229 -1.70 -14.91 7.54
N VAL A 230 -1.20 -15.78 6.65
CA VAL A 230 -1.95 -16.23 5.46
C VAL A 230 -3.21 -16.99 5.88
N GLY A 231 -4.37 -16.55 5.35
CA GLY A 231 -5.69 -17.13 5.66
C GLY A 231 -6.35 -16.58 6.92
N ARG A 232 -5.74 -15.60 7.59
CA ARG A 232 -6.27 -14.96 8.81
C ARG A 232 -6.35 -13.43 8.70
N VAL A 233 -6.11 -12.86 7.53
CA VAL A 233 -6.04 -11.40 7.35
C VAL A 233 -7.40 -10.76 7.57
N GLY A 234 -8.49 -11.38 7.12
CA GLY A 234 -9.84 -10.89 7.40
C GLY A 234 -10.15 -10.85 8.90
N GLU A 235 -9.78 -11.92 9.63
CA GLU A 235 -9.92 -11.99 11.09
C GLU A 235 -9.13 -10.87 11.79
N LEU A 236 -7.88 -10.65 11.37
CA LEU A 236 -7.00 -9.62 11.96
C LEU A 236 -7.55 -8.21 11.71
N ILE A 237 -8.05 -7.94 10.49
CA ILE A 237 -8.69 -6.65 10.18
C ILE A 237 -9.97 -6.46 10.99
N LEU A 238 -10.81 -7.49 11.13
CA LEU A 238 -12.01 -7.42 11.96
C LEU A 238 -11.68 -7.16 13.43
N ARG A 239 -10.58 -7.72 13.95
CA ARG A 239 -10.10 -7.37 15.30
C ARG A 239 -9.74 -5.91 15.41
N VAL A 240 -9.06 -5.32 14.43
CA VAL A 240 -8.74 -3.88 14.42
C VAL A 240 -10.01 -3.03 14.34
N ILE A 241 -11.00 -3.43 13.53
CA ILE A 241 -12.27 -2.71 13.38
C ILE A 241 -13.14 -2.79 14.65
N TYR A 242 -13.26 -3.98 15.25
CA TYR A 242 -14.19 -4.23 16.36
C TYR A 242 -13.57 -4.07 17.74
N HIS A 243 -12.30 -4.39 17.93
CA HIS A 243 -11.59 -4.21 19.20
C HIS A 243 -10.89 -2.86 19.22
N VAL A 244 -11.70 -1.81 19.40
CA VAL A 244 -11.26 -0.55 20.02
C VAL A 244 -10.86 -0.88 21.47
N GLY A 245 -9.68 -1.49 21.64
CA GLY A 245 -9.14 -1.99 22.91
C GLY A 245 -7.77 -1.38 23.16
N SER A 246 -7.78 -0.19 23.77
CA SER A 246 -6.66 0.63 24.23
C SER A 246 -5.59 0.97 23.18
N PRO A 247 -5.59 2.21 22.64
CA PRO A 247 -4.58 2.66 21.67
C PRO A 247 -3.16 2.57 22.27
N PRO A 248 -2.09 2.42 21.47
CA PRO A 248 -0.76 2.80 21.91
C PRO A 248 -0.79 4.22 22.48
N SER A 249 -0.18 4.38 23.65
CA SER A 249 -0.06 5.66 24.32
C SER A 249 0.94 6.52 23.56
N TYR A 250 0.46 7.52 22.83
CA TYR A 250 1.30 8.56 22.28
C TYR A 250 1.78 9.47 23.42
N ALA A 251 3.04 9.31 23.83
CA ALA A 251 3.64 10.19 24.82
C ALA A 251 3.82 11.58 24.20
N LYS A 252 3.26 12.61 24.84
CA LYS A 252 3.56 13.99 24.45
C LYS A 252 4.92 14.38 25.01
N PRO A 253 5.64 15.32 24.36
CA PRO A 253 6.82 15.92 24.97
C PRO A 253 6.43 16.56 26.32
N GLY A 254 6.85 15.95 27.43
CA GLY A 254 6.55 16.44 28.79
C GLY A 254 5.92 15.43 29.73
N ASP A 255 5.45 14.28 29.26
CA ASP A 255 4.98 13.21 30.14
C ASP A 255 6.18 12.52 30.79
N LYS A 256 6.42 12.82 32.08
CA LYS A 256 7.34 12.05 32.93
C LYS A 256 6.57 10.94 33.67
N PRO A 257 7.23 9.80 33.96
CA PRO A 257 6.61 8.64 34.60
C PRO A 257 6.03 8.96 35.98
#